data_AF-A0A4R8CGC9-F1
#
_entry.id   AF-A0A4R8CGC9-F1
#
_cell.length_a   1.000
_cell.length_b   1.000
_cell.length_c   1.000
_cell.angle_alpha   90.00
_cell.angle_beta   90.00
_cell.angle_gamma   90.00
#
_symmetry.space_group_name_H-M   'P 1'
#
loop_
_entity.id
_entity.type
_entity.pdbx_description
1 polymer ?
#
loop_
_entity_poly.entity_id
_entity_poly.type
_entity_poly.pdbx_seq_one_letter_code
_entity_poly.pdbx_strand_id
1 'polypeptide(L)'
;MDFSAQFEELEKRTSDALATVRDAATESRDQLRGRIDQAQVDLDLASKDAKQEAGEAAERAQSKWAQMKADAKTRMDDIKAKVDKRNAQIDAKVAEGDAEWAEADAADAIDYAEWTVQNARLAVLDALDARAYANERAGAAAD
;
A
#
# COMPACT_ATOMS: atom_id res chain seq x y z
N MET A 1 -9.83 -16.53 -9.63
CA MET A 1 -9.54 -15.17 -9.14
C MET A 1 -10.14 -14.19 -10.12
N ASP A 2 -10.82 -13.18 -9.59
CA ASP A 2 -11.28 -12.04 -10.38
C ASP A 2 -10.29 -10.89 -10.18
N PHE A 3 -9.30 -10.80 -11.07
CA PHE A 3 -8.28 -9.76 -10.98
C PHE A 3 -8.83 -8.37 -11.32
N SER A 4 -9.89 -8.28 -12.12
CA SER A 4 -10.55 -7.01 -12.44
C SER A 4 -11.21 -6.43 -11.19
N ALA A 5 -12.00 -7.23 -10.46
CA ALA A 5 -12.61 -6.79 -9.20
C ALA A 5 -11.55 -6.37 -8.15
N GLN A 6 -10.38 -7.03 -8.12
CA GLN A 6 -9.29 -6.63 -7.24
C GLN A 6 -8.68 -5.27 -7.62
N PHE A 7 -8.55 -4.97 -8.92
CA PHE A 7 -8.10 -3.66 -9.39
C PHE A 7 -9.14 -2.56 -9.20
N GLU A 8 -10.44 -2.87 -9.33
CA GLU A 8 -11.52 -1.93 -9.02
C GLU A 8 -11.54 -1.54 -7.53
N GLU A 9 -11.30 -2.50 -6.64
CA GLU A 9 -11.13 -2.22 -5.21
C GLU A 9 -9.88 -1.37 -4.94
N LEU A 10 -8.79 -1.61 -5.67
CA LEU A 10 -7.58 -0.79 -5.58
C LEU A 10 -7.83 0.64 -6.07
N GLU A 11 -8.51 0.81 -7.20
CA GLU A 11 -8.93 2.12 -7.74
C GLU A 11 -9.77 2.89 -6.73
N LYS A 12 -10.74 2.22 -6.10
CA LYS A 12 -11.58 2.83 -5.07
C LYS A 12 -10.75 3.32 -3.88
N ARG A 13 -9.83 2.49 -3.36
CA ARG A 13 -8.93 2.88 -2.25
C ARG A 13 -8.05 4.06 -2.60
N THR A 14 -7.48 4.09 -3.80
CA THR A 14 -6.66 5.22 -4.26
C THR A 14 -7.51 6.49 -4.43
N SER A 15 -8.75 6.36 -4.88
CA SER A 15 -9.71 7.48 -4.99
C SER A 15 -10.10 8.04 -3.62
N ASP A 16 -10.39 7.17 -2.64
CA ASP A 16 -10.71 7.56 -1.27
C ASP A 16 -9.51 8.24 -0.58
N ALA A 17 -8.29 7.74 -0.82
CA ALA A 17 -7.06 8.36 -0.35
C ALA A 17 -6.85 9.76 -0.96
N LEU A 18 -7.09 9.92 -2.26
CA LEU A 18 -7.02 11.22 -2.94
C LEU A 18 -8.03 12.23 -2.35
N ALA A 19 -9.26 11.80 -2.09
CA ALA A 19 -10.27 12.64 -1.45
C ALA A 19 -9.81 13.09 -0.06
N THR A 20 -9.29 12.15 0.75
CA THR A 20 -8.75 12.43 2.09
C THR A 20 -7.62 13.45 2.06
N VAL A 21 -6.65 13.32 1.14
CA VAL A 21 -5.52 14.26 1.00
C VAL A 21 -6.01 15.66 0.58
N ARG A 22 -6.99 15.74 -0.33
CA ARG A 22 -7.57 17.02 -0.75
C ARG A 22 -8.26 17.75 0.39
N ASP A 23 -9.02 17.03 1.20
CA ASP A 23 -9.65 17.62 2.39
C ASP A 23 -8.59 18.09 3.39
N ALA A 24 -7.62 17.23 3.69
CA ALA A 24 -6.53 17.48 4.62
C ALA A 24 -5.70 18.73 4.28
N ALA A 25 -5.53 19.06 3.00
CA ALA A 25 -4.75 20.22 2.55
C ALA A 25 -5.25 21.57 3.11
N THR A 26 -6.50 21.65 3.56
CA THR A 26 -7.10 22.87 4.12
C THR A 26 -7.28 22.83 5.64
N GLU A 27 -6.87 21.74 6.28
CA GLU A 27 -7.13 21.48 7.68
C GLU A 27 -6.09 22.07 8.63
N SER A 28 -6.52 22.32 9.87
CA SER A 28 -5.61 22.70 10.94
C SER A 28 -4.69 21.53 11.35
N ARG A 29 -3.55 21.85 11.96
CA ARG A 29 -2.60 20.85 12.47
C ARG A 29 -3.25 19.81 13.39
N ASP A 30 -4.20 20.20 14.24
CA ASP A 30 -4.86 19.27 15.15
C ASP A 30 -5.83 18.32 14.44
N GLN A 31 -6.49 18.79 13.37
CA GLN A 31 -7.30 17.93 12.50
C GLN A 31 -6.42 16.94 11.72
N LEU A 32 -5.30 17.42 11.18
CA LEU A 32 -4.31 16.58 10.48
C LEU A 32 -3.77 15.47 11.38
N ARG A 33 -3.55 15.74 12.68
CA ARG A 33 -3.16 14.71 13.66
C ARG A 33 -4.22 13.63 13.80
N GLY A 34 -5.48 14.01 13.93
CA GLY A 34 -6.59 13.04 13.97
C GLY A 34 -6.66 12.17 12.71
N ARG A 35 -6.42 12.76 11.52
CA ARG A 35 -6.35 11.98 10.27
C ARG A 35 -5.16 11.03 10.23
N ILE A 36 -4.00 11.43 10.73
CA ILE A 36 -2.81 10.56 10.83
C ILE A 36 -3.11 9.36 11.72
N ASP A 37 -3.73 9.57 12.88
CA ASP A 37 -4.11 8.49 13.79
C ASP A 37 -5.11 7.53 13.13
N GLN A 38 -6.12 8.06 12.44
CA GLN A 38 -7.09 7.24 11.71
C GLN A 38 -6.42 6.43 10.58
N ALA A 39 -5.55 7.06 9.78
CA ALA A 39 -4.84 6.38 8.71
C ALA A 39 -3.93 5.24 9.23
N GLN A 40 -3.36 5.39 10.43
CA GLN A 40 -2.62 4.31 11.09
C GLN A 40 -3.53 3.11 11.42
N VAL A 41 -4.72 3.37 11.97
CA VAL A 41 -5.71 2.33 12.30
C VAL A 41 -6.19 1.62 11.03
N ASP A 42 -6.52 2.37 9.98
CA ASP A 42 -7.02 1.80 8.72
C ASP A 42 -5.98 0.89 8.07
N LEU A 43 -4.70 1.25 8.13
CA LEU A 43 -3.60 0.47 7.57
C LEU A 43 -3.30 -0.81 8.37
N ASP A 44 -3.44 -0.75 9.70
CA ASP A 44 -3.37 -1.93 10.58
C ASP A 44 -4.51 -2.92 10.32
N LEU A 45 -5.72 -2.42 10.03
CA LEU A 45 -6.87 -3.26 9.67
C LEU A 45 -6.67 -3.91 8.30
N ALA A 46 -6.27 -3.13 7.28
CA ALA A 46 -6.00 -3.62 5.94
C ALA A 46 -4.92 -4.73 5.92
N SER A 47 -3.93 -4.65 6.81
CA SER A 47 -2.87 -5.65 6.94
C SER A 47 -3.35 -7.00 7.49
N LYS A 48 -4.47 -7.03 8.24
CA LYS A 48 -5.03 -8.24 8.86
C LYS A 48 -5.90 -9.05 7.90
N ASP A 49 -6.64 -8.39 7.01
CA ASP A 49 -7.64 -9.03 6.16
C ASP A 49 -7.07 -9.86 5.00
N ALA A 50 -5.83 -9.62 4.57
CA ALA A 50 -5.24 -10.25 3.39
C ALA A 50 -4.72 -11.70 3.60
N LYS A 51 -5.43 -12.55 4.36
CA LYS A 51 -4.86 -13.82 4.90
C LYS A 51 -5.55 -15.14 4.50
N GLN A 52 -6.48 -15.21 3.56
CA GLN A 52 -7.17 -16.49 3.27
C GLN A 52 -7.10 -16.97 1.82
N GLU A 53 -6.26 -17.99 1.59
CA GLU A 53 -6.57 -19.32 1.02
C GLU A 53 -5.26 -20.12 0.85
N ALA A 54 -5.22 -21.40 1.24
CA ALA A 54 -3.97 -22.18 1.40
C ALA A 54 -3.86 -23.43 0.49
N GLY A 55 -2.69 -23.59 -0.11
CA GLY A 55 -2.15 -24.71 -0.90
C GLY A 55 -0.64 -24.45 -1.14
N GLU A 56 0.16 -25.41 -1.65
CA GLU A 56 1.64 -25.24 -1.72
C GLU A 56 2.13 -24.04 -2.56
N ALA A 57 1.40 -23.67 -3.62
CA ALA A 57 1.64 -22.44 -4.37
C ALA A 57 1.26 -21.19 -3.56
N ALA A 58 0.20 -21.30 -2.75
CA ALA A 58 -0.21 -20.25 -1.84
C ALA A 58 0.79 -20.07 -0.69
N GLU A 59 1.50 -21.11 -0.21
CA GLU A 59 2.52 -20.96 0.84
C GLU A 59 3.73 -20.13 0.39
N ARG A 60 4.22 -20.34 -0.85
CA ARG A 60 5.30 -19.51 -1.41
C ARG A 60 4.85 -18.08 -1.72
N ALA A 61 3.60 -17.90 -2.17
CA ALA A 61 3.01 -16.58 -2.31
C ALA A 61 2.82 -15.90 -0.94
N GLN A 62 2.43 -16.66 0.07
CA GLN A 62 2.22 -16.19 1.45
C GLN A 62 3.51 -15.76 2.13
N SER A 63 4.65 -16.39 1.85
CA SER A 63 5.94 -15.98 2.41
C SER A 63 6.43 -14.65 1.83
N LYS A 64 6.32 -14.45 0.50
CA LYS A 64 6.60 -13.14 -0.13
C LYS A 64 5.64 -12.05 0.37
N TRP A 65 4.36 -12.39 0.49
CA TRP A 65 3.36 -11.48 1.06
C TRP A 65 3.63 -11.12 2.52
N ALA A 66 4.08 -12.08 3.33
CA ALA A 66 4.46 -11.85 4.72
C ALA A 66 5.67 -10.90 4.81
N GLN A 67 6.67 -11.05 3.94
CA GLN A 67 7.80 -10.14 3.86
C GLN A 67 7.37 -8.72 3.47
N MET A 68 6.56 -8.56 2.42
CA MET A 68 6.06 -7.24 2.01
C MET A 68 5.28 -6.55 3.15
N LYS A 69 4.51 -7.30 3.93
CA LYS A 69 3.81 -6.76 5.11
C LYS A 69 4.76 -6.35 6.24
N ALA A 70 5.83 -7.11 6.46
CA ALA A 70 6.84 -6.74 7.45
C ALA A 70 7.54 -5.44 7.05
N ASP A 71 7.94 -5.32 5.78
CA ASP A 71 8.59 -4.11 5.25
C ASP A 71 7.64 -2.90 5.31
N ALA A 72 6.36 -3.09 4.96
CA ALA A 72 5.33 -2.05 5.09
C ALA A 72 5.15 -1.62 6.55
N LYS A 73 5.08 -2.56 7.50
CA LYS A 73 4.97 -2.26 8.93
C LYS A 73 6.17 -1.45 9.43
N THR A 74 7.39 -1.81 9.03
CA THR A 74 8.58 -1.04 9.41
C THR A 74 8.51 0.40 8.91
N ARG A 75 8.05 0.61 7.67
CA ARG A 75 7.84 1.97 7.14
C ARG A 75 6.78 2.74 7.93
N MET A 76 5.68 2.10 8.32
CA MET A 76 4.65 2.72 9.15
C MET A 76 5.18 3.16 10.52
N ASP A 77 5.93 2.27 11.19
CA ASP A 77 6.50 2.54 12.51
C ASP A 77 7.51 3.72 12.44
N ASP A 78 8.27 3.85 11.34
CA ASP A 78 9.16 5.00 11.11
C ASP A 78 8.40 6.33 10.92
N ILE A 79 7.33 6.33 10.11
CA ILE A 79 6.47 7.50 9.93
C ILE A 79 5.86 7.93 11.28
N LYS A 80 5.40 6.97 12.10
CA LYS A 80 4.87 7.25 13.44
C LYS A 80 5.90 7.92 14.33
N ALA A 81 7.12 7.38 14.39
CA ALA A 81 8.20 7.95 15.18
C ALA A 81 8.55 9.39 14.74
N LYS A 82 8.56 9.65 13.42
CA LYS A 82 8.79 11.00 12.86
C LYS A 82 7.66 11.99 13.22
N VAL A 83 6.40 11.56 13.19
CA VAL A 83 5.26 12.36 13.64
C VAL A 83 5.39 12.72 15.12
N ASP A 84 5.71 11.75 15.97
CA ASP A 84 5.84 11.95 17.42
C ASP A 84 7.01 12.88 17.76
N LYS A 85 8.16 12.75 17.07
CA LYS A 85 9.32 13.63 17.23
C LYS A 85 8.96 15.11 16.95
N ARG A 86 8.27 15.38 15.83
CA ARG A 86 7.85 16.75 15.45
C ARG A 86 6.90 17.37 16.48
N ASN A 87 6.14 16.56 17.22
CA ASN A 87 5.25 17.06 18.26
C ASN A 87 5.99 17.65 19.47
N ALA A 88 7.25 17.27 19.69
CA ALA A 88 8.08 17.74 20.79
C ALA A 88 9.04 18.90 20.41
N GLN A 89 9.12 19.24 19.12
CA GLN A 89 10.06 20.23 18.58
C GLN A 89 9.50 21.66 18.74
N ILE A 90 10.26 22.57 19.38
CA ILE A 90 9.86 23.99 19.59
C ILE A 90 10.67 24.94 18.69
N ASP A 91 11.82 24.49 18.16
CA ASP A 91 12.67 25.31 17.28
C ASP A 91 12.11 25.37 15.85
N ALA A 92 11.95 26.60 15.33
CA ALA A 92 11.34 26.84 14.03
C ALA A 92 12.18 26.32 12.85
N LYS A 93 13.52 26.38 12.92
CA LYS A 93 14.40 25.90 11.84
C LYS A 93 14.40 24.38 11.77
N VAL A 94 14.36 23.72 12.93
CA VAL A 94 14.23 22.26 12.92
C VAL A 94 12.83 21.83 12.46
N ALA A 95 11.78 22.57 12.83
CA ALA A 95 10.42 22.29 12.34
C ALA A 95 10.29 22.44 10.82
N GLU A 96 10.96 23.43 10.21
CA GLU A 96 11.01 23.61 8.75
C GLU A 96 11.75 22.44 8.07
N GLY A 97 12.95 22.07 8.56
CA GLY A 97 13.68 20.92 8.01
C GLY A 97 12.95 19.58 8.19
N ASP A 98 12.28 19.36 9.32
CA ASP A 98 11.46 18.17 9.55
C ASP A 98 10.20 18.15 8.64
N ALA A 99 9.72 19.32 8.20
CA ALA A 99 8.63 19.42 7.22
C ALA A 99 9.12 19.03 5.82
N GLU A 100 10.24 19.59 5.36
CA GLU A 100 10.85 19.23 4.06
C GLU A 100 11.13 17.73 3.95
N TRP A 101 11.67 17.12 5.02
CA TRP A 101 11.90 15.68 5.07
C TRP A 101 10.60 14.87 4.98
N ALA A 102 9.54 15.31 5.65
CA ALA A 102 8.27 14.61 5.60
C ALA A 102 7.56 14.74 4.25
N GLU A 103 7.73 15.88 3.57
CA GLU A 103 7.24 16.10 2.21
C GLU A 103 7.98 15.19 1.21
N ALA A 104 9.30 15.06 1.35
CA ALA A 104 10.10 14.13 0.56
C ALA A 104 9.70 12.66 0.80
N ASP A 105 9.58 12.25 2.07
CA ASP A 105 9.10 10.90 2.43
C ASP A 105 7.71 10.62 1.84
N ALA A 106 6.81 11.62 1.83
CA ALA A 106 5.48 11.48 1.24
C ALA A 106 5.53 11.31 -0.29
N ALA A 107 6.39 12.05 -0.98
CA ALA A 107 6.62 11.89 -2.41
C ALA A 107 7.17 10.49 -2.75
N ASP A 108 8.19 10.03 -2.02
CA ASP A 108 8.77 8.69 -2.18
C ASP A 108 7.73 7.59 -1.94
N ALA A 109 6.82 7.79 -0.98
CA ALA A 109 5.72 6.85 -0.72
C ALA A 109 4.71 6.79 -1.86
N ILE A 110 4.40 7.93 -2.50
CA ILE A 110 3.52 7.99 -3.68
C ILE A 110 4.18 7.29 -4.86
N ASP A 111 5.44 7.58 -5.15
CA ASP A 111 6.20 6.94 -6.25
C ASP A 111 6.28 5.42 -6.05
N TYR A 112 6.50 4.97 -4.82
CA TYR A 112 6.50 3.55 -4.46
C TYR A 112 5.12 2.90 -4.66
N ALA A 113 4.04 3.60 -4.30
CA ALA A 113 2.69 3.12 -4.51
C ALA A 113 2.36 2.99 -6.01
N GLU A 114 2.71 3.99 -6.81
CA GLU A 114 2.55 3.94 -8.28
C GLU A 114 3.30 2.75 -8.87
N TRP A 115 4.57 2.59 -8.50
CA TRP A 115 5.38 1.44 -8.95
C TRP A 115 4.73 0.11 -8.55
N THR A 116 4.19 0.01 -7.34
CA THR A 116 3.55 -1.22 -6.85
C THR A 116 2.27 -1.55 -7.63
N VAL A 117 1.47 -0.55 -8.01
CA VAL A 117 0.30 -0.74 -8.89
C VAL A 117 0.72 -1.29 -10.26
N GLN A 118 1.79 -0.73 -10.85
CA GLN A 118 2.32 -1.23 -12.13
C GLN A 118 2.90 -2.64 -12.02
N ASN A 119 3.57 -2.95 -10.91
CA ASN A 119 4.09 -4.29 -10.64
C ASN A 119 2.96 -5.32 -10.50
N ALA A 120 1.88 -4.98 -9.79
CA ALA A 120 0.69 -5.82 -9.68
C ALA A 120 0.07 -6.10 -11.05
N ARG A 121 0.00 -5.09 -11.93
CA ARG A 121 -0.52 -5.25 -13.30
C ARG A 121 0.33 -6.24 -14.09
N LEU A 122 1.66 -6.14 -14.01
CA LEU A 122 2.57 -7.08 -14.66
C LEU A 122 2.35 -8.52 -14.16
N ALA A 123 2.22 -8.71 -12.85
CA ALA A 123 1.99 -10.03 -12.26
C ALA A 123 0.64 -10.63 -12.67
N VAL A 124 -0.42 -9.81 -12.80
CA VAL A 124 -1.72 -10.28 -13.32
C VAL A 124 -1.62 -10.69 -14.78
N LEU A 125 -0.92 -9.92 -15.62
CA LEU A 125 -0.71 -10.29 -17.02
C LEU A 125 0.04 -11.62 -17.17
N ASP A 126 1.09 -11.84 -16.38
CA ASP A 126 1.81 -13.11 -16.32
C ASP A 126 0.90 -14.27 -15.88
N ALA A 127 0.06 -14.06 -14.85
CA ALA A 127 -0.89 -15.07 -14.41
C ALA A 127 -1.97 -15.42 -15.46
N LEU A 128 -2.44 -14.42 -16.22
CA LEU A 128 -3.39 -14.62 -17.32
C LEU A 128 -2.76 -15.38 -18.48
N ASP A 129 -1.52 -15.05 -18.86
CA ASP A 129 -0.75 -15.78 -19.88
C ASP A 129 -0.53 -17.24 -19.48
N ALA A 130 -0.05 -17.49 -18.25
CA ALA A 130 0.14 -18.83 -17.72
C ALA A 130 -1.15 -19.68 -17.73
N ARG A 131 -2.32 -19.06 -17.44
CA ARG A 131 -3.61 -19.74 -17.51
C ARG A 131 -4.01 -20.05 -18.95
N ALA A 132 -3.82 -19.11 -19.89
CA ALA A 132 -4.11 -19.32 -21.30
C ALA A 132 -3.26 -20.46 -21.87
N TYR A 133 -1.97 -20.47 -21.57
CA TYR A 133 -1.04 -21.52 -21.96
C TYR A 133 -1.42 -22.89 -21.39
N ALA A 134 -1.83 -22.96 -20.12
CA ALA A 134 -2.30 -24.21 -19.52
C ALA A 134 -3.55 -24.76 -20.24
N ASN A 135 -4.49 -23.89 -20.61
CA ASN A 135 -5.69 -24.28 -21.36
C ASN A 135 -5.36 -24.77 -22.77
N GLU A 136 -4.43 -24.11 -23.47
CA GLU A 136 -3.94 -24.54 -24.79
C GLU A 136 -3.34 -25.96 -24.73
N ARG A 137 -2.50 -26.22 -23.73
CA ARG A 137 -1.86 -27.54 -23.54
C ARG A 137 -2.87 -28.63 -23.17
N ALA A 138 -3.90 -28.29 -22.40
CA ALA A 138 -4.96 -29.23 -22.07
C ALA A 138 -5.83 -29.58 -23.30
N GLY A 139 -6.13 -28.59 -24.15
CA GLY A 139 -6.85 -28.82 -25.41
C GLY A 139 -6.07 -29.70 -26.38
N ALA A 140 -4.78 -29.39 -26.58
CA ALA A 140 -3.90 -30.16 -27.47
C ALA A 140 -3.63 -31.61 -27.00
N ALA A 141 -3.89 -31.93 -25.73
CA ALA A 141 -3.75 -33.29 -25.20
C ALA A 141 -5.05 -34.11 -25.29
N ALA A 142 -6.17 -33.48 -25.65
CA ALA A 142 -7.48 -34.12 -25.78
C ALA A 142 -7.83 -34.51 -27.23
N ASP A 143 -7.03 -34.07 -28.21
CA ASP A 143 -7.08 -34.41 -29.64
C ASP A 143 -6.09 -35.54 -29.99
#